data_AF-A0A2U2J3W5-F1
#
_entry.id   AF-A0A2U2J3W5-F1
#
_cell.length_a   1.000
_cell.length_b   1.000
_cell.length_c   1.000
_cell.angle_alpha   90.00
_cell.angle_beta   90.00
_cell.angle_gamma   90.00
#
_symmetry.space_group_name_H-M   'P 1'
#
loop_
_entity.id
_entity.type
_entity.pdbx_description
1 polymer ?
#
loop_
_entity_poly.entity_id
_entity_poly.type
_entity_poly.pdbx_seq_one_letter_code
_entity_poly.pdbx_strand_id
1 'polypeptide(L)' 'MDPWLTRLNIQNFERRLSRSSNPAQKRVLRQLLAEERSKLARCGDGDSGEEASIQAPGIGESATDL' A
#
# COMPACT_ATOMS: atom_id res chain seq x y z
N MET A 1 6.16 2.61 -8.16
CA MET A 1 4.74 2.55 -8.54
C MET A 1 3.99 3.40 -7.52
N ASP A 2 3.10 4.30 -7.92
CA ASP A 2 2.39 5.20 -6.99
C ASP A 2 1.16 4.49 -6.38
N PRO A 3 1.14 4.26 -5.04
CA PRO A 3 0.01 3.60 -4.38
C PRO A 3 -1.29 4.40 -4.48
N TRP A 4 -1.23 5.73 -4.52
CA TRP A 4 -2.41 6.58 -4.65
C TRP A 4 -3.06 6.42 -6.03
N LEU A 5 -2.25 6.44 -7.09
CA LEU A 5 -2.72 6.21 -8.45
C LEU A 5 -3.32 4.80 -8.61
N THR A 6 -2.71 3.79 -8.00
CA THR A 6 -3.24 2.42 -8.01
C THR A 6 -4.60 2.33 -7.32
N ARG A 7 -4.76 2.97 -6.16
CA ARG A 7 -6.04 3.04 -5.44
C ARG A 7 -7.12 3.76 -6.26
N LEU A 8 -6.76 4.84 -6.96
CA LEU A 8 -7.67 5.55 -7.86
C LEU A 8 -8.14 4.66 -9.03
N ASN A 9 -7.22 3.88 -9.63
CA ASN A 9 -7.56 2.94 -10.69
C ASN A 9 -8.53 1.86 -10.20
N ILE A 10 -8.29 1.28 -9.02
CA ILE A 10 -9.18 0.29 -8.40
C ILE A 10 -10.59 0.87 -8.26
N GLN A 11 -10.73 2.06 -7.68
CA GLN A 11 -12.04 2.72 -7.52
C GLN A 11 -12.75 2.97 -8.86
N ASN A 12 -12.00 3.38 -9.89
CA ASN A 12 -12.55 3.57 -11.23
C ASN A 12 -13.03 2.25 -11.86
N PHE A 13 -12.28 1.16 -11.72
CA PHE A 13 -12.68 -0.15 -12.22
C PHE A 13 -13.91 -0.69 -11.49
N GLU A 14 -14.00 -0.52 -10.16
CA GLU A 14 -15.19 -0.91 -9.39
C GLU A 14 -16.43 -0.15 -9.83
N ARG A 15 -16.31 1.17 -10.05
CA ARG A 15 -17.40 2.01 -10.56
C ARG A 15 -17.84 1.60 -11.96
N ARG A 16 -16.89 1.25 -12.84
CA ARG A 16 -17.21 0.77 -14.20
C ARG A 16 -17.86 -0.61 -14.16
N LEU A 17 -17.39 -1.48 -13.26
CA LEU A 17 -17.92 -2.83 -13.10
C LEU A 17 -19.36 -2.83 -12.61
N SER A 18 -19.69 -1.94 -11.65
CA SER A 18 -21.06 -1.81 -11.12
C SER A 18 -22.05 -1.26 -12.15
N ARG A 19 -21.57 -0.41 -13.08
CA ARG A 19 -22.40 0.20 -14.14
C ARG A 19 -22.47 -0.62 -15.42
N SER A 20 -21.53 -1.53 -15.65
CA SER A 20 -21.55 -2.36 -16.87
C SER A 20 -22.71 -3.35 -16.83
N SER A 21 -23.43 -3.50 -17.94
CA SER A 21 -24.43 -4.55 -18.15
C SER A 21 -23.89 -5.71 -19.02
N ASN A 22 -22.76 -5.51 -19.70
CA ASN A 22 -22.19 -6.47 -20.63
C ASN A 22 -21.31 -7.52 -19.89
N PRO A 23 -21.64 -8.83 -19.95
CA PRO A 23 -20.89 -9.86 -19.24
C PRO A 23 -19.42 -10.00 -19.67
N ALA A 24 -19.10 -9.77 -20.94
CA ALA A 24 -17.74 -9.81 -21.44
C ALA A 24 -16.91 -8.65 -20.88
N GLN A 25 -17.48 -7.44 -20.85
CA GLN A 25 -16.85 -6.28 -20.22
C GLN A 25 -16.66 -6.49 -18.71
N LYS A 26 -17.64 -7.06 -18.01
CA LYS A 26 -17.51 -7.41 -16.58
C LYS A 26 -16.34 -8.36 -16.32
N ARG A 27 -16.14 -9.36 -17.20
CA ARG A 27 -15.01 -10.31 -17.07
C ARG A 27 -13.67 -9.59 -17.18
N VAL A 28 -13.51 -8.73 -18.18
CA VAL A 28 -12.28 -7.93 -18.37
C VAL A 28 -12.05 -7.00 -17.19
N LEU A 29 -13.08 -6.29 -16.73
CA LEU A 29 -12.97 -5.38 -15.58
C LEU A 29 -12.57 -6.10 -14.29
N ARG A 30 -13.05 -7.33 -14.07
CA ARG A 30 -12.63 -8.16 -12.93
C ARG A 30 -11.15 -8.57 -13.00
N GLN A 31 -10.66 -8.92 -14.20
CA GLN A 31 -9.24 -9.24 -14.40
C GLN A 31 -8.35 -8.02 -14.11
N LEU A 32 -8.69 -6.87 -14.68
CA LEU A 32 -7.96 -5.61 -14.43
C LEU A 32 -7.99 -5.22 -12.95
N LEU A 33 -9.13 -5.39 -12.27
CA LEU A 33 -9.24 -5.14 -10.84
C LEU A 33 -8.31 -6.02 -10.00
N ALA A 34 -8.20 -7.31 -10.35
CA ALA A 34 -7.31 -8.25 -9.67
C ALA A 34 -5.84 -7.87 -9.87
N GLU A 35 -5.46 -7.44 -11.07
CA GLU A 35 -4.10 -6.97 -11.36
C GLU A 35 -3.74 -5.71 -10.55
N GLU A 36 -4.63 -4.72 -10.50
CA GLU A 36 -4.38 -3.50 -9.70
C GLU A 36 -4.29 -3.79 -8.20
N ARG A 37 -5.15 -4.67 -7.68
CA ARG A 37 -5.07 -5.09 -6.26
C ARG A 37 -3.78 -5.84 -5.97
N SER A 38 -3.32 -6.68 -6.89
CA SER A 38 -2.02 -7.35 -6.80
C SER A 38 -0.86 -6.35 -6.83
N LYS A 39 -0.92 -5.31 -7.68
CA LYS A 39 0.06 -4.21 -7.69
C LYS A 39 0.09 -3.47 -6.35
N LEU A 40 -1.07 -3.17 -5.79
CA LEU A 40 -1.18 -2.47 -4.50
C LEU A 40 -0.63 -3.31 -3.34
N ALA A 41 -0.91 -4.62 -3.32
CA ALA A 41 -0.36 -5.54 -2.32
C ALA A 41 1.17 -5.56 -2.36
N ARG A 42 1.77 -5.67 -3.55
CA ARG A 42 3.24 -5.60 -3.73
C ARG A 42 3.84 -4.24 -3.34
N CYS A 43 3.06 -3.16 -3.40
CA CYS A 43 3.52 -1.85 -2.91
C CYS A 43 3.50 -1.75 -1.38
N GLY A 44 2.76 -2.64 -0.69
CA GLY A 44 2.72 -2.76 0.77
C GLY A 44 3.75 -3.75 1.33
N ASP A 45 4.28 -4.68 0.52
CA ASP A 45 5.34 -5.63 0.92
C ASP A 45 6.76 -5.01 0.91
N GLY A 46 6.87 -3.69 0.80
CA GLY A 46 8.12 -2.93 0.98
C GLY A 46 8.38 -2.48 2.41
N ASP A 47 7.59 -2.95 3.38
CA ASP A 47 7.79 -2.71 4.81
C ASP A 47 8.00 -4.05 5.54
N SER A 48 9.00 -4.80 5.10
CA SER A 48 9.56 -5.91 5.87
C SER A 48 10.92 -5.49 6.42
N GLY A 49 10.89 -4.90 7.62
CA GLY A 49 11.96 -5.00 8.60
C GLY A 49 13.10 -4.00 8.48
N GLU A 50 12.90 -2.81 9.02
CA GLU A 50 13.77 -2.27 10.06
C GLU A 50 13.02 -1.12 10.75
N GLU A 51 12.30 -1.42 11.83
CA GLU A 51 12.28 -0.45 12.92
C GLU A 51 13.75 -0.33 13.32
N ALA A 52 14.47 0.63 12.73
CA ALA A 52 15.71 1.11 13.28
C ALA A 52 15.35 1.49 14.72
N SER A 53 15.71 0.61 15.65
CA SER A 53 15.62 0.87 17.07
C SER A 53 16.49 2.10 17.29
N ILE A 54 15.85 3.27 17.33
CA ILE A 54 16.51 4.50 17.71
C ILE A 54 16.79 4.29 19.20
N GLN A 55 17.94 3.67 19.50
CA GLN A 55 18.60 3.93 20.76
C GLN A 55 18.81 5.44 20.76
N ALA A 56 17.91 6.13 21.47
CA ALA A 56 18.16 7.49 21.90
C ALA A 56 19.57 7.49 22.50
N PRO A 57 20.44 8.47 22.18
CA PRO A 57 21.67 8.61 22.91
C PRO A 57 21.25 8.70 24.37
N GLY A 58 21.70 7.72 25.17
CA GLY A 58 21.57 7.79 26.60
C GLY A 58 22.18 9.12 27.01
N ILE A 59 21.31 10.05 27.36
CA ILE A 59 21.62 11.12 28.30
C ILE A 59 21.98 10.36 29.57
N GLY A 60 23.25 9.97 29.65
CA GLY A 60 23.91 9.57 30.88
C GLY A 60 24.01 10.82 31.71
N GLU A 61 22.95 11.07 32.46
CA GLU A 61 23.00 11.91 33.64
C GLU A 61 24.24 11.54 34.46
N SER A 62 24.99 12.58 34.82
CA SER A 62 25.57 12.78 36.14
C SER A 62 26.35 11.60 36.75
N ALA A 63 27.68 11.67 36.66
CA ALA A 63 28.56 11.17 37.71
C ALA A 63 29.27 12.38 38.35
N THR A 64 28.64 12.87 39.42
CA THR A 64 29.23 13.20 40.73
C THR A 64 30.72 13.60 40.81
N ASP A 65 30.93 14.82 41.30
CA ASP A 65 31.65 15.15 42.55
C ASP A 65 33.09 14.61 42.77
N LEU A 66 34.07 15.52 42.60
CA LEU A 66 35.24 15.85 43.48
C LEU A 66 36.47 16.31 42.68
#